data_AF-A0A3C0VP82-F1
#
_entry.id   AF-A0A3C0VP82-F1
#
_cell.length_a   1.000
_cell.length_b   1.000
_cell.length_c   1.000
_cell.angle_alpha   90.00
_cell.angle_beta   90.00
_cell.angle_gamma   90.00
#
_symmetry.space_group_name_H-M   'P 1'
#
loop_
_entity.id
_entity.type
_entity.pdbx_description
1 polymer ?
#
loop_
_entity_poly.entity_id
_entity_poly.type
_entity_poly.pdbx_seq_one_letter_code
_entity_poly.pdbx_strand_id
1 'polypeptide(L)'
;KSPVCARTGVPLPFDLGPESVSLSAMRFPPAYDRARSALIYNGTARQLIHKFKFHNRPEIADLLTPWLQTCGQDLLKDADYLIPVPLHLFRIVSRRYNQSAELARTLSKSSGVPMKVEWLRRVKKKHLSRLA
;
A
#
# COMPACT_ATOMS: atom_id res chain seq x y z
N LYS A 1 -11.99 3.01 16.27
CA LYS A 1 -11.63 2.57 14.91
C LYS A 1 -12.92 2.45 14.12
N SER A 2 -13.04 3.08 12.94
CA SER A 2 -14.18 2.80 12.07
C SER A 2 -14.10 1.35 11.58
N PRO A 3 -15.23 0.63 11.46
CA PRO A 3 -15.21 -0.73 10.94
C PRO A 3 -14.74 -0.70 9.48
N VAL A 4 -13.93 -1.68 9.10
CA VAL A 4 -13.39 -1.83 7.75
C VAL A 4 -13.61 -3.25 7.28
N CYS A 5 -13.79 -3.41 5.97
CA CYS A 5 -13.86 -4.72 5.35
C CYS A 5 -12.58 -5.53 5.65
N ALA A 6 -12.71 -6.70 6.24
CA ALA A 6 -11.61 -7.60 6.59
C ALA A 6 -10.72 -7.90 5.37
N ARG A 7 -11.34 -8.07 4.19
CA ARG A 7 -10.67 -8.38 2.92
C ARG A 7 -10.07 -7.17 2.23
N THR A 8 -10.84 -6.10 1.99
CA THR A 8 -10.40 -4.96 1.15
C THR A 8 -9.92 -3.74 1.93
N GLY A 9 -10.19 -3.67 3.24
CA GLY A 9 -9.87 -2.51 4.08
C GLY A 9 -10.73 -1.27 3.82
N VAL A 10 -11.78 -1.37 2.99
CA VAL A 10 -12.71 -0.27 2.72
C VAL A 10 -13.57 -0.01 3.96
N PRO A 11 -13.81 1.26 4.35
CA PRO A 11 -14.69 1.59 5.46
C PRO A 11 -16.10 1.01 5.30
N LEU A 12 -16.65 0.46 6.37
CA LEU A 12 -18.02 -0.04 6.46
C LEU A 12 -18.90 0.95 7.23
N PRO A 13 -20.20 1.03 6.92
CA PRO A 13 -21.13 1.91 7.63
C PRO A 13 -21.46 1.41 9.04
N PHE A 14 -21.38 0.10 9.26
CA PHE A 14 -21.70 -0.57 10.52
C PHE A 14 -20.63 -1.60 10.86
N ASP A 15 -20.43 -1.84 12.14
CA ASP A 15 -19.56 -2.92 12.62
C ASP A 15 -20.36 -4.23 12.65
N LEU A 16 -19.96 -5.18 11.80
CA LEU A 16 -20.55 -6.52 11.72
C LEU A 16 -19.61 -7.58 12.33
N GLY A 17 -18.59 -7.14 13.06
CA GLY A 17 -17.56 -7.99 13.65
C GLY A 17 -16.25 -8.01 12.85
N PRO A 18 -15.22 -8.69 13.39
CA PRO A 18 -13.86 -8.68 12.85
C PRO A 18 -13.73 -9.29 11.45
N GLU A 19 -14.59 -10.27 11.13
CA GLU A 19 -14.63 -10.96 9.83
C GLU A 19 -15.60 -10.30 8.83
N SER A 20 -16.02 -9.06 9.10
CA SER A 20 -16.97 -8.36 8.24
C SER A 20 -16.39 -8.09 6.85
N VAL A 21 -17.06 -8.56 5.81
CA VAL A 21 -16.66 -8.38 4.40
C VAL A 21 -17.72 -7.55 3.67
N SER A 22 -17.28 -6.59 2.86
CA SER A 22 -18.21 -5.77 2.07
C SER A 22 -18.86 -6.59 0.94
N LEU A 23 -20.08 -6.22 0.56
CA LEU A 23 -20.80 -6.88 -0.55
C LEU A 23 -19.99 -6.89 -1.85
N SER A 24 -19.26 -5.81 -2.13
CA SER A 24 -18.39 -5.71 -3.31
C SER A 24 -17.26 -6.76 -3.26
N ALA A 25 -16.64 -6.95 -2.11
CA ALA A 25 -15.59 -7.95 -1.92
C ALA A 25 -16.11 -9.39 -1.95
N MET A 26 -17.37 -9.63 -1.56
CA MET A 26 -18.02 -10.93 -1.70
C MET A 26 -18.35 -11.24 -3.17
N ARG A 27 -18.89 -10.27 -3.91
CA ARG A 27 -19.30 -10.43 -5.31
C ARG A 27 -18.11 -10.49 -6.27
N PHE A 28 -17.06 -9.73 -5.98
CA PHE A 28 -15.86 -9.63 -6.81
C PHE A 28 -14.61 -9.81 -5.93
N PRO A 29 -14.28 -11.05 -5.55
CA PRO A 29 -13.18 -11.31 -4.64
C PRO A 29 -11.84 -10.87 -5.27
N PRO A 30 -11.05 -10.03 -4.59
CA PRO A 30 -9.73 -9.64 -5.08
C PRO A 30 -8.77 -10.83 -5.03
N ALA A 31 -7.67 -10.74 -5.79
CA ALA A 31 -6.58 -11.71 -5.81
C ALA A 31 -5.65 -11.65 -4.56
N TYR A 32 -6.15 -11.12 -3.45
CA TYR A 32 -5.47 -11.02 -2.17
C TYR A 32 -6.44 -11.33 -1.03
N ASP A 33 -5.90 -11.76 0.11
CA ASP A 33 -6.71 -12.17 1.26
C ASP A 33 -7.12 -11.00 2.13
N ARG A 34 -6.18 -10.09 2.42
CA ARG A 34 -6.40 -8.94 3.29
C ARG A 34 -5.64 -7.72 2.79
N ALA A 35 -6.27 -6.55 2.90
CA ALA A 35 -5.67 -5.25 2.62
C ALA A 35 -6.01 -4.25 3.73
N ARG A 36 -5.07 -3.34 3.99
CA ARG A 36 -5.22 -2.24 4.95
C ARG A 36 -4.76 -0.94 4.30
N SER A 37 -5.45 0.15 4.63
CA SER A 37 -5.05 1.49 4.21
C SER A 37 -4.93 2.39 5.43
N ALA A 38 -3.84 3.13 5.51
CA ALA A 38 -3.63 4.15 6.52
C ALA A 38 -4.50 5.39 6.29
N LEU A 39 -4.86 5.66 5.03
CA LEU A 39 -5.46 6.93 4.62
C LEU A 39 -6.61 6.71 3.64
N ILE A 40 -7.61 7.58 3.72
CA ILE A 40 -8.57 7.79 2.63
C ILE A 40 -7.93 8.76 1.64
N TYR A 41 -7.99 8.47 0.34
CA TYR A 41 -7.34 9.29 -0.68
C TYR A 41 -8.15 10.57 -1.00
N ASN A 42 -8.19 11.51 -0.06
CA ASN A 42 -8.88 12.80 -0.18
C ASN A 42 -8.02 13.95 0.42
N GLY A 43 -8.42 15.20 0.14
CA GLY A 43 -7.84 16.41 0.74
C GLY A 43 -6.30 16.40 0.88
N THR A 44 -5.83 16.54 2.12
CA THR A 44 -4.41 16.56 2.47
C THR A 44 -3.69 15.24 2.17
N ALA A 45 -4.34 14.09 2.40
CA ALA A 45 -3.76 12.78 2.09
C ALA A 45 -3.49 12.63 0.59
N ARG A 46 -4.40 13.13 -0.27
CA ARG A 46 -4.19 13.17 -1.71
C ARG A 46 -2.96 14.00 -2.08
N GLN A 47 -2.79 15.18 -1.50
CA GLN A 47 -1.64 16.06 -1.76
C GLN A 47 -0.32 15.42 -1.29
N LEU A 48 -0.30 14.81 -0.10
CA LEU A 48 0.86 14.13 0.45
C LEU A 48 1.31 12.96 -0.44
N ILE A 49 0.38 12.09 -0.81
CA ILE A 49 0.66 10.96 -1.70
C ILE A 49 1.05 11.44 -3.11
N HIS A 50 0.54 12.57 -3.57
CA HIS A 50 0.97 13.17 -4.83
C HIS A 50 2.42 13.67 -4.77
N LYS A 51 2.80 14.36 -3.69
CA LYS A 51 4.20 14.77 -3.44
C LYS A 51 5.13 13.56 -3.42
N PHE A 52 4.74 12.49 -2.72
CA PHE A 52 5.51 11.24 -2.68
C PHE A 52 5.67 10.60 -4.07
N LYS A 53 4.62 10.59 -4.90
CA LYS A 53 4.67 9.94 -6.22
C LYS A 53 5.48 10.72 -7.26
N PHE A 54 5.59 12.04 -7.16
CA PHE A 54 6.03 12.88 -8.28
C PHE A 54 7.12 13.90 -7.97
N HIS A 55 7.38 14.24 -6.71
CA HIS A 55 8.27 15.37 -6.35
C HIS A 55 9.64 14.94 -5.84
N ASN A 56 10.05 13.69 -6.11
CA ASN A 56 11.30 13.12 -5.62
C ASN A 56 11.48 13.25 -4.08
N ARG A 57 10.43 12.92 -3.31
CA ARG A 57 10.40 13.06 -1.84
C ARG A 57 10.40 11.72 -1.09
N PRO A 58 11.48 10.90 -1.14
CA PRO A 58 11.50 9.58 -0.48
C PRO A 58 11.32 9.67 1.04
N GLU A 59 11.67 10.79 1.67
CA GLU A 59 11.51 11.05 3.10
C GLU A 59 10.04 10.97 3.58
N ILE A 60 9.08 11.11 2.66
CA ILE A 60 7.66 10.93 2.99
C ILE A 60 7.37 9.46 3.39
N ALA A 61 8.19 8.50 2.97
CA ALA A 61 8.04 7.11 3.40
C ALA A 61 8.17 6.97 4.93
N ASP A 62 9.15 7.64 5.54
CA ASP A 62 9.33 7.65 7.00
C ASP A 62 8.10 8.25 7.69
N LEU A 63 7.57 9.34 7.16
CA LEU A 63 6.36 10.00 7.70
C LEU A 63 5.11 9.10 7.63
N LEU A 64 4.97 8.30 6.58
CA LEU A 64 3.82 7.42 6.39
C LEU A 64 3.92 6.11 7.21
N THR A 65 5.11 5.74 7.64
CA THR A 65 5.39 4.44 8.25
C THR A 65 4.60 4.19 9.55
N PRO A 66 4.53 5.13 10.52
CA PRO A 66 3.76 4.92 11.74
C PRO A 66 2.28 4.64 11.47
N TRP A 67 1.68 5.30 10.48
CA TRP A 67 0.28 5.06 10.10
C TRP A 67 0.10 3.69 9.46
N LEU A 68 1.03 3.27 8.58
CA LEU A 68 1.01 1.94 7.97
C LEU A 68 1.18 0.83 9.01
N GLN A 69 2.08 1.00 9.98
CA GLN A 69 2.25 0.06 11.09
C GLN A 69 0.96 -0.05 11.91
N THR A 70 0.35 1.09 12.25
CA THR A 70 -0.86 1.12 13.07
C THR A 70 -2.04 0.45 12.37
N CYS A 71 -2.25 0.71 11.07
CA CYS A 71 -3.38 0.13 10.34
C CYS A 71 -3.14 -1.32 9.90
N GLY A 72 -1.88 -1.72 9.72
CA GLY A 72 -1.47 -3.03 9.22
C GLY A 72 -0.87 -3.94 10.28
N GLN A 73 -0.98 -3.61 11.57
CA GLN A 73 -0.37 -4.38 12.66
C GLN A 73 -0.76 -5.86 12.62
N ASP A 74 -2.02 -6.12 12.27
CA ASP A 74 -2.60 -7.45 12.11
C ASP A 74 -2.06 -8.19 10.87
N LEU A 75 -1.63 -7.48 9.83
CA LEU A 75 -0.94 -8.08 8.69
C LEU A 75 0.54 -8.33 8.97
N LEU A 76 1.19 -7.39 9.65
CA LEU A 76 2.62 -7.44 9.94
C LEU A 76 2.96 -8.55 10.94
N LYS A 77 2.07 -8.82 11.90
CA LYS A 77 2.25 -9.89 12.88
C LYS A 77 2.30 -11.28 12.21
N ASP A 78 1.55 -11.46 11.14
CA ASP A 78 1.42 -12.74 10.42
C ASP A 78 2.39 -12.83 9.23
N ALA A 79 3.19 -11.79 8.95
CA ALA A 79 3.99 -11.71 7.74
C ALA A 79 5.41 -12.24 7.92
N ASP A 80 5.81 -13.19 7.07
CA ASP A 80 7.21 -13.65 6.99
C ASP A 80 8.11 -12.66 6.23
N TYR A 81 7.56 -12.01 5.19
CA TYR A 81 8.31 -11.14 4.30
C TYR A 81 7.52 -9.92 3.82
N LEU A 82 8.23 -8.80 3.65
CA LEU A 82 7.74 -7.62 2.93
C LEU A 82 8.29 -7.60 1.52
N ILE A 83 7.41 -7.67 0.51
CA ILE A 83 7.80 -7.72 -0.89
C ILE A 83 7.26 -6.48 -1.61
N PRO A 84 8.11 -5.47 -1.93
CA PRO A 84 7.66 -4.29 -2.64
C PRO A 84 7.30 -4.61 -4.09
N VAL A 85 6.19 -4.05 -4.57
CA VAL A 85 5.76 -4.24 -5.95
C VAL A 85 6.65 -3.42 -6.91
N PRO A 86 7.38 -4.05 -7.85
CA PRO A 86 8.30 -3.34 -8.73
C PRO A 86 7.59 -2.32 -9.63
N LEU A 87 8.13 -1.10 -9.67
CA LEU A 87 7.74 -0.09 -10.65
C LEU A 87 8.35 -0.39 -12.02
N HIS A 88 7.73 0.14 -13.08
CA HIS A 88 8.31 0.06 -14.42
C HIS A 88 9.60 0.90 -14.50
N LEU A 89 10.62 0.42 -15.23
CA LEU A 89 11.88 1.12 -15.46
C LEU A 89 11.70 2.59 -15.87
N PHE A 90 10.86 2.90 -16.87
CA PHE A 90 10.57 4.31 -17.23
C PHE A 90 9.96 5.16 -16.10
N ARG A 91 9.19 4.55 -15.19
CA ARG A 91 8.67 5.25 -14.00
C ARG A 91 9.73 5.44 -12.94
N ILE A 92 10.69 4.53 -12.83
CA ILE A 92 11.85 4.67 -11.95
C ILE A 92 12.72 5.82 -12.47
N VAL A 93 12.97 5.90 -13.78
CA VAL A 93 13.74 7.00 -14.40
C VAL A 93 13.08 8.36 -14.18
N SER A 94 11.74 8.47 -14.35
CA SER A 94 11.05 9.75 -14.16
C SER A 94 10.87 10.15 -12.69
N ARG A 95 10.84 9.19 -11.77
CA ARG A 95 10.57 9.42 -10.33
C ARG A 95 11.79 9.21 -9.42
N ARG A 96 12.93 8.83 -9.98
CA ARG A 96 14.23 8.57 -9.34
C ARG A 96 14.29 7.45 -8.30
N TYR A 97 13.16 6.99 -7.75
CA TYR A 97 13.11 5.86 -6.80
C TYR A 97 11.81 5.03 -6.89
N ASN A 98 11.83 3.84 -6.29
CA ASN A 98 10.65 2.97 -6.17
C ASN A 98 9.89 3.28 -4.86
N GLN A 99 8.74 3.96 -4.97
CA GLN A 99 7.93 4.33 -3.80
C GLN A 99 7.55 3.16 -2.89
N SER A 100 7.20 2.01 -3.49
CA SER A 100 6.84 0.83 -2.70
C SER A 100 8.04 0.23 -1.98
N ALA A 101 9.23 0.33 -2.59
CA ALA A 101 10.47 -0.11 -1.96
C ALA A 101 10.82 0.80 -0.78
N GLU A 102 10.69 2.12 -0.92
CA GLU A 102 10.97 3.02 0.21
C GLU A 102 10.00 2.81 1.37
N LEU A 103 8.69 2.64 1.10
CA LEU A 103 7.74 2.27 2.16
C LEU A 103 8.05 0.91 2.80
N ALA A 104 8.37 -0.10 2.00
CA ALA A 104 8.71 -1.42 2.53
C ALA A 104 10.02 -1.40 3.33
N ARG A 105 10.98 -0.55 2.96
CA ARG A 105 12.26 -0.38 3.66
C ARG A 105 12.05 0.19 5.05
N THR A 106 11.32 1.31 5.14
CA THR A 106 11.05 1.98 6.41
C THR A 106 10.17 1.10 7.30
N LEU A 107 9.19 0.41 6.72
CA LEU A 107 8.32 -0.52 7.43
C LEU A 107 9.06 -1.77 7.91
N SER A 108 9.99 -2.32 7.13
CA SER A 108 10.84 -3.46 7.54
C SER A 108 11.70 -3.10 8.73
N LYS A 109 12.35 -1.93 8.71
CA LYS A 109 13.16 -1.43 9.83
C LYS A 109 12.35 -1.30 11.12
N SER A 110 11.10 -0.84 11.03
CA SER A 110 10.28 -0.55 12.20
C SER A 110 9.44 -1.73 12.69
N SER A 111 9.12 -2.70 11.82
CA SER A 111 8.34 -3.90 12.18
C SER A 111 9.19 -5.14 12.44
N GLY A 112 10.45 -5.17 11.98
CA GLY A 112 11.32 -6.35 12.03
C GLY A 112 11.05 -7.38 10.93
N VAL A 113 9.99 -7.24 10.14
CA VAL A 113 9.68 -8.17 9.03
C VAL A 113 10.71 -7.97 7.91
N PRO A 114 11.44 -9.01 7.47
CA PRO A 114 12.49 -8.87 6.47
C PRO A 114 11.92 -8.51 5.08
N MET A 115 12.59 -7.58 4.41
CA MET A 115 12.22 -7.14 3.05
C MET A 115 12.95 -7.95 1.97
N LYS A 116 12.24 -8.32 0.90
CA LYS A 116 12.80 -9.01 -0.29
C LYS A 116 12.43 -8.29 -1.58
N VAL A 117 13.39 -7.63 -2.23
CA VAL A 117 13.14 -6.82 -3.44
C VAL A 117 13.14 -7.60 -4.75
N GLU A 118 13.81 -8.75 -4.78
CA GLU A 118 14.08 -9.51 -6.02
C GLU A 118 13.00 -10.56 -6.32
N TRP A 119 12.06 -10.79 -5.41
CA TRP A 119 11.09 -11.89 -5.50
C TRP A 119 9.95 -11.60 -6.47
N LEU A 120 9.70 -10.33 -6.78
CA LEU A 120 8.72 -9.94 -7.80
C LEU A 120 9.42 -9.37 -9.03
N ARG A 121 9.10 -9.95 -10.18
CA ARG A 121 9.47 -9.42 -11.49
C ARG A 121 8.26 -8.91 -12.23
N ARG A 122 8.34 -7.68 -12.75
CA ARG A 122 7.28 -7.11 -13.58
C ARG A 122 7.35 -7.69 -15.00
N VAL A 123 6.31 -8.42 -15.41
CA VAL A 123 6.27 -9.13 -16.71
C VAL A 123 5.60 -8.35 -17.86
N LYS A 124 4.73 -7.38 -17.59
CA LYS A 124 4.01 -6.60 -18.63
C LYS A 124 4.29 -5.11 -18.55
N LYS A 125 4.52 -4.47 -19.71
CA LYS A 125 4.50 -3.00 -19.85
C LYS A 125 3.03 -2.57 -19.99
N LYS A 126 2.49 -1.81 -19.03
CA LYS A 126 1.25 -1.04 -19.29
C LYS A 126 1.66 0.23 -20.04
N HIS A 127 1.13 0.41 -21.25
CA HIS A 127 1.28 1.63 -22.04
C HIS A 127 0.88 2.84 -21.18
N LEU A 128 1.62 3.94 -21.29
CA LEU A 128 1.17 5.24 -20.80
C LEU A 128 -0.09 5.61 -21.58
N SER A 129 -1.27 5.38 -21.02
CA SER A 129 -2.45 6.13 -21.44
C SER A 129 -2.17 7.59 -21.12
N ARG A 130 -1.91 8.38 -22.18
CA ARG A 130 -1.86 9.85 -22.16
C ARG A 130 -3.07 10.35 -21.37
N LEU A 131 -2.84 11.05 -20.28
CA LEU A 131 -3.79 12.04 -19.78
C LEU A 131 -3.40 13.32 -20.51
N ALA A 132 -4.13 13.59 -21.60
CA ALA A 132 -4.40 14.93 -22.07
C ALA A 132 -5.37 15.61 -21.11
#